data_AF-A0A1B1NQY9-F1
#
_entry.id   AF-A0A1B1NQY9-F1
#
_cell.length_a   1.000
_cell.length_b   1.000
_cell.length_c   1.000
_cell.angle_alpha   90.00
_cell.angle_beta   90.00
_cell.angle_gamma   90.00
#
_symmetry.space_group_name_H-M   'P 1'
#
loop_
_entity.id
_entity.type
_entity.pdbx_description
1 polymer ?
#
loop_
_entity_poly.entity_id
_entity_poly.type
_entity_poly.pdbx_seq_one_letter_code
_entity_poly.pdbx_strand_id
1 'polypeptide(L)'
;MISDLLAILALCFLCMLFWQQRRQSELAKIAIQRKCEQLELQLISTALKTHKVKTPDGVWRWHSIYQFEFSALGDDCYQGELIMQGFRVAKFYLPPHRM
;
A
#
# COMPACT_ATOMS: atom_id res chain seq x y z
N MET A 1 -8.79 29.00 27.11
CA MET A 1 -7.55 29.55 26.50
C MET A 1 -6.59 28.44 26.10
N ILE A 2 -6.03 27.63 27.02
CA ILE A 2 -5.13 26.51 26.64
C ILE A 2 -5.90 25.34 26.00
N SER A 3 -7.12 25.06 26.45
CA SER A 3 -8.02 24.04 25.92
C SER A 3 -8.32 24.22 24.43
N ASP A 4 -8.58 25.47 24.01
CA ASP A 4 -8.90 25.82 22.63
C ASP A 4 -7.69 25.58 21.71
N LEU A 5 -6.48 25.94 22.20
CA LEU A 5 -5.23 25.69 21.50
C LEU A 5 -4.96 24.19 21.32
N LEU A 6 -5.17 23.40 22.38
CA LEU A 6 -5.01 21.94 22.34
C LEU A 6 -6.02 21.28 21.39
N ALA A 7 -7.26 21.77 21.35
CA ALA A 7 -8.28 21.27 20.43
C ALA A 7 -7.90 21.51 18.96
N ILE A 8 -7.40 22.71 18.63
CA ILE A 8 -6.90 23.03 17.28
C ILE A 8 -5.70 22.16 16.93
N LEU A 9 -4.76 21.99 17.86
CA LEU A 9 -3.57 21.15 17.64
C LEU A 9 -3.97 19.69 17.37
N ALA A 10 -4.90 19.15 18.17
CA ALA A 10 -5.42 17.80 17.99
C ALA A 10 -6.12 17.65 16.63
N LEU A 11 -6.93 18.63 16.22
CA LEU A 11 -7.58 18.64 14.92
C LEU A 11 -6.56 18.64 13.78
N CYS A 12 -5.56 19.52 13.82
CA CYS A 12 -4.47 19.55 12.85
C CYS A 12 -3.71 18.22 12.79
N PHE A 13 -3.45 17.60 13.94
CA PHE A 13 -2.78 16.31 14.02
C PHE A 13 -3.60 15.20 13.36
N LEU A 14 -4.91 15.15 13.62
CA LEU A 14 -5.82 14.22 12.96
C LEU A 14 -5.85 14.46 11.44
N CYS A 15 -5.99 15.71 10.99
CA CYS A 15 -5.94 16.04 9.57
C CYS A 15 -4.63 15.60 8.91
N MET A 16 -3.49 15.82 9.57
CA MET A 16 -2.19 15.34 9.08
C MET A 16 -2.14 13.82 8.99
N LEU A 17 -2.59 13.09 10.00
CA LEU A 17 -2.62 11.62 9.97
C LEU A 17 -3.51 11.08 8.83
N PHE A 18 -4.70 11.66 8.64
CA PHE A 18 -5.58 11.31 7.52
C PHE A 18 -4.92 11.58 6.17
N TRP A 19 -4.25 12.73 6.02
CA TRP A 19 -3.51 13.06 4.81
C TRP A 19 -2.36 12.09 4.56
N GLN A 20 -1.64 11.75 5.63
CA GLN A 20 -0.51 10.82 5.59
C GLN A 20 -0.94 9.43 5.11
N GLN A 21 -2.06 8.92 5.64
CA GLN A 21 -2.63 7.65 5.23
C GLN A 21 -3.08 7.67 3.77
N ARG A 22 -3.74 8.75 3.33
CA ARG A 22 -4.20 8.89 1.94
C ARG A 22 -3.03 8.92 0.96
N ARG A 23 -1.98 9.69 1.28
CA ARG A 23 -0.74 9.77 0.49
C ARG A 23 -0.04 8.41 0.39
N GLN A 24 -0.01 7.61 1.45
CA GLN A 24 0.60 6.27 1.41
C GLN A 24 -0.13 5.35 0.43
N SER A 25 -1.46 5.36 0.45
CA SER A 25 -2.30 4.56 -0.46
C SER A 25 -2.16 4.99 -1.91
N GLU A 26 -2.07 6.29 -2.19
CA GLU A 26 -1.81 6.80 -3.55
C GLU A 26 -0.46 6.35 -4.09
N LEU A 27 0.60 6.47 -3.29
CA LEU A 27 1.94 6.01 -3.68
C LEU A 27 1.97 4.50 -3.95
N ALA A 28 1.30 3.70 -3.11
CA ALA A 28 1.18 2.27 -3.33
C ALA A 28 0.46 1.97 -4.64
N LYS A 29 -0.66 2.64 -4.92
CA LYS A 29 -1.42 2.47 -6.17
C LYS A 29 -0.59 2.83 -7.40
N ILE A 30 0.11 3.97 -7.38
CA ILE A 30 0.99 4.40 -8.47
C ILE A 30 2.13 3.39 -8.69
N ALA A 31 2.72 2.88 -7.61
CA ALA A 31 3.78 1.88 -7.71
C ALA A 31 3.28 0.56 -8.32
N ILE A 32 2.11 0.09 -7.89
CA ILE A 32 1.46 -1.11 -8.46
C ILE A 32 1.14 -0.90 -9.92
N GLN A 33 0.48 0.21 -10.27
CA GLN A 33 0.11 0.53 -11.64
C GLN A 33 1.33 0.55 -12.56
N ARG A 34 2.40 1.24 -12.16
CA ARG A 34 3.65 1.26 -12.93
C ARG A 34 4.25 -0.13 -13.12
N LYS A 35 4.14 -1.01 -12.12
CA LYS A 35 4.61 -2.40 -12.26
C LYS A 35 3.75 -3.23 -13.19
N CYS A 36 2.43 -3.08 -13.12
CA CYS A 36 1.51 -3.73 -14.05
C CYS A 36 1.73 -3.25 -15.50
N GLU A 37 1.90 -1.95 -15.71
CA GLU A 37 2.22 -1.38 -17.04
C GLU A 37 3.55 -1.93 -17.59
N GLN A 38 4.58 -2.05 -16.75
CA GLN A 38 5.87 -2.65 -17.15
C GLN A 38 5.76 -4.12 -17.58
N LEU A 39 4.75 -4.83 -17.09
CA LEU A 39 4.52 -6.25 -17.37
C LEU A 39 3.38 -6.46 -18.39
N GLU A 40 2.83 -5.37 -18.96
CA GLU A 40 1.67 -5.39 -19.85
C GLU A 40 0.44 -6.08 -19.23
N LEU A 41 0.30 -6.01 -17.89
CA LEU A 41 -0.81 -6.61 -17.13
C LEU A 41 -1.89 -5.58 -16.85
N GLN A 42 -3.15 -5.99 -16.94
CA GLN A 42 -4.30 -5.14 -16.61
C GLN A 42 -4.56 -5.16 -15.11
N LEU A 43 -4.42 -3.99 -14.46
CA LEU A 43 -4.73 -3.83 -13.05
C LEU A 43 -6.26 -3.78 -12.84
N ILE A 44 -6.81 -4.73 -12.08
CA ILE A 44 -8.25 -4.78 -11.75
C ILE A 44 -8.52 -3.96 -10.51
N SER A 45 -7.85 -4.28 -9.40
CA SER A 45 -8.13 -3.68 -8.09
C SER A 45 -6.88 -3.61 -7.23
N THR A 46 -6.85 -2.61 -6.34
CA THR A 46 -5.81 -2.46 -5.32
C THR A 46 -6.46 -2.17 -3.98
N ALA A 47 -6.18 -3.00 -2.98
CA ALA A 47 -6.71 -2.86 -1.64
C ALA A 47 -5.58 -2.93 -0.60
N LEU A 48 -5.68 -2.12 0.45
CA LEU A 48 -4.83 -2.29 1.63
C LEU A 48 -5.30 -3.55 2.36
N LYS A 49 -4.43 -4.56 2.48
CA LYS A 49 -4.77 -5.81 3.16
C LYS A 49 -4.65 -5.65 4.66
N THR A 50 -3.47 -5.24 5.14
CA THR A 50 -3.20 -5.11 6.58
C THR A 50 -1.88 -4.37 6.84
N HIS A 51 -1.76 -3.76 8.01
CA HIS A 51 -0.48 -3.27 8.53
C HIS A 51 0.13 -4.34 9.42
N LYS A 52 1.32 -4.85 9.07
CA LYS A 52 2.04 -5.82 9.90
C LYS A 52 3.33 -5.19 10.41
N VAL A 53 3.62 -5.42 11.68
CA VAL A 53 4.85 -4.93 12.32
C VAL A 53 5.96 -5.99 12.29
N LYS A 54 5.61 -7.24 11.99
CA LYS A 54 6.55 -8.36 11.97
C LYS A 54 6.87 -8.72 10.52
N THR A 55 8.12 -8.54 10.12
CA THR A 55 8.63 -9.05 8.84
C THR A 55 8.92 -10.56 9.01
N PRO A 56 8.69 -11.41 7.99
CA PRO A 56 9.04 -12.83 8.06
C PRO A 56 10.53 -13.09 8.35
N ASP A 57 11.41 -12.12 8.07
CA ASP A 57 12.84 -12.13 8.42
C ASP A 57 13.14 -11.88 9.92
N GLY A 58 12.13 -11.78 10.79
CA GLY A 58 12.32 -11.60 12.24
C GLY A 58 12.62 -10.17 12.69
N VAL A 59 12.66 -9.20 11.77
CA VAL A 59 12.87 -7.78 12.10
C VAL A 59 11.53 -7.12 12.43
N TRP A 60 11.49 -6.36 13.54
CA TRP A 60 10.38 -5.48 13.88
C TRP A 60 10.44 -4.22 13.03
N ARG A 61 9.77 -4.24 11.87
CA ARG A 61 9.60 -3.07 11.01
C ARG A 61 8.13 -2.89 10.69
N TRP A 62 7.63 -1.67 10.85
CA TRP A 62 6.30 -1.33 10.38
C TRP A 62 6.25 -1.42 8.87
N HIS A 63 5.43 -2.33 8.34
CA HIS A 63 5.17 -2.44 6.91
C HIS A 63 3.67 -2.54 6.64
N SER A 64 3.26 -1.94 5.53
CA SER A 64 1.89 -1.99 5.04
C SER A 64 1.85 -2.98 3.88
N ILE A 65 0.97 -3.97 3.96
CA ILE A 65 0.75 -4.94 2.89
C ILE A 65 -0.45 -4.48 2.08
N TYR A 66 -0.21 -4.19 0.80
CA TYR A 66 -1.23 -3.90 -0.18
C TYR A 66 -1.41 -5.12 -1.07
N GLN A 67 -2.64 -5.58 -1.22
CA GLN A 67 -2.97 -6.64 -2.15
C GLN A 67 -3.51 -6.01 -3.42
N PHE A 68 -3.05 -6.49 -4.57
CA PHE A 68 -3.53 -6.04 -5.86
C PHE A 68 -3.89 -7.21 -6.74
N GLU A 69 -4.91 -7.00 -7.54
CA GLU A 69 -5.45 -8.00 -8.45
C GLU A 69 -5.17 -7.53 -9.87
N PHE A 70 -4.57 -8.41 -10.65
CA PHE A 70 -4.18 -8.14 -12.03
C PHE A 70 -4.60 -9.29 -12.93
N SER A 71 -4.83 -8.99 -14.20
CA SER A 71 -5.16 -9.96 -15.23
C SER A 71 -4.18 -9.87 -16.39
N ALA A 72 -3.81 -11.03 -16.95
CA ALA A 72 -2.97 -11.10 -18.14
C ALA A 72 -3.80 -11.14 -19.44
N LEU A 73 -4.96 -11.81 -19.43
CA LEU A 73 -5.80 -12.02 -20.63
C LEU A 73 -7.26 -11.54 -20.47
N GLY A 74 -7.63 -10.98 -19.33
CA GLY A 74 -9.00 -10.57 -19.01
C GLY A 74 -9.87 -11.67 -18.37
N ASP A 75 -9.52 -12.94 -18.56
CA ASP A 75 -10.28 -14.08 -17.99
C ASP A 75 -9.66 -14.60 -16.67
N ASP A 76 -8.35 -14.40 -16.48
CA ASP A 76 -7.64 -14.83 -15.27
C ASP A 76 -7.45 -13.69 -14.26
N CYS A 77 -7.74 -13.94 -12.99
CA CYS A 77 -7.47 -13.00 -11.90
C CYS A 77 -6.31 -13.51 -11.03
N TYR A 78 -5.17 -12.83 -11.09
CA TYR A 78 -4.02 -13.09 -10.25
C TYR A 78 -3.93 -12.08 -9.11
N GLN A 79 -3.56 -12.56 -7.93
CA GLN A 79 -3.41 -11.72 -6.75
C GLN A 79 -1.92 -11.55 -6.43
N GLY A 80 -1.42 -10.32 -6.49
CA GLY A 80 -0.10 -9.93 -6.03
C GLY A 80 -0.16 -9.22 -4.68
N GLU A 81 0.96 -9.24 -3.97
CA GLU A 81 1.14 -8.49 -2.73
C GLU A 81 2.29 -7.49 -2.89
N LEU A 82 2.06 -6.25 -2.49
CA LEU A 82 3.06 -5.19 -2.38
C LEU A 82 3.31 -4.90 -0.90
N ILE A 83 4.57 -5.06 -0.49
CA ILE A 83 5.04 -4.66 0.83
C ILE A 83 5.62 -3.25 0.74
N MET A 84 4.99 -2.32 1.45
CA MET A 84 5.44 -0.94 1.62
C MET A 84 6.09 -0.79 3.00
N GLN A 85 7.25 -0.14 3.06
CA GLN A 85 7.87 0.29 4.31
C GLN A 85 7.84 1.82 4.35
N GLY A 86 7.00 2.38 5.23
CA GLY A 86 6.73 3.83 5.26
C GLY A 86 6.12 4.32 3.94
N PHE A 87 6.82 5.22 3.23
CA PHE A 87 6.40 5.76 1.93
C PHE A 87 7.15 5.14 0.74
N ARG A 88 7.92 4.07 0.97
CA ARG A 88 8.72 3.42 -0.07
C ARG A 88 8.26 1.99 -0.30
N VAL A 89 8.31 1.59 -1.57
CA VAL A 89 8.14 0.21 -1.96
C VAL A 89 9.33 -0.60 -1.45
N ALA A 90 9.05 -1.64 -0.66
CA ALA A 90 10.09 -2.52 -0.15
C ALA A 90 10.22 -3.80 -0.99
N LYS A 91 9.10 -4.47 -1.28
CA LYS A 91 9.12 -5.74 -2.01
C LYS A 91 7.79 -5.95 -2.74
N PHE A 92 7.88 -6.42 -3.98
CA PHE A 92 6.74 -6.95 -4.71
C PHE A 92 6.79 -8.48 -4.62
N TYR A 93 5.71 -9.08 -4.14
CA TYR A 93 5.44 -10.51 -4.23
C TYR A 93 4.40 -10.71 -5.32
N LEU A 94 4.85 -11.12 -6.50
CA LEU A 94 3.97 -11.67 -7.51
C LEU A 94 4.05 -13.19 -7.39
N PRO A 95 2.93 -13.92 -7.29
CA PRO A 95 2.98 -15.36 -7.43
C PRO A 95 3.61 -15.70 -8.79
N PRO A 96 4.43 -16.75 -8.88
CA PRO A 96 5.01 -17.20 -10.14
C PRO A 96 3.87 -17.64 -11.04
N HIS A 97 3.42 -16.73 -11.90
CA HIS A 97 2.40 -17.06 -12.87
C HIS A 97 3.04 -18.02 -13.89
N ARG A 98 2.38 -19.14 -14.15
CA ARG A 98 2.85 -20.22 -15.03
C ARG A 98 3.24 -19.64 -16.39
N MET A 99 4.49 -19.86 -16.80
CA MET A 99 4.87 -19.93 -18.22
C MET A 99 4.23 -21.16 -18.86
#